data_AF-A0A6J6CA53-F1
#
_entry.id   AF-A0A6J6CA53-F1
#
_cell.length_a   1.000
_cell.length_b   1.000
_cell.length_c   1.000
_cell.angle_alpha   90.00
_cell.angle_beta   90.00
_cell.angle_gamma   90.00
#
_symmetry.space_group_name_H-M   'P 1'
#
loop_
_entity.id
_entity.type
_entity.pdbx_description
1 polymer ?
#
loop_
_entity_poly.entity_id
_entity_poly.type
_entity_poly.pdbx_seq_one_letter_code
_entity_poly.pdbx_strand_id
1 'polypeptide(L)'
;MFTVQHSYRRFRQVAAAIVLAFLALVMSADIGAAAPARVNGQGSSYVALAMQQWVADAQTTGLQVNYLPTGSPQGLTSFGQSLADFAGTEAEFSALSSPGSGDSRGYQYVPSVAGAVAVMYNVQDTAGRKIDYLHLSRRTVARMFMGDITRWNDPAISADNRGLVLPDQPITIVYRGGQSGTTGLFYDFVANVAPDLFGPWAARNRFPTSVRIIQLDSSPGFVPKSQAFQGSDQIAQFIASGQGLWSVGYDEFGYSKVYNAPSAWIENAAGEWILPYAENISAALEDARLRPDLSQELSGVYNSGNPKAYPISAYSYIVTQCVPSPDRPTCKGPYSNPGVTETLALWLRYIACDGQVNMAKIGYSPLPPNLSQEVANSISRLTGQPAEQLSAANCANPRFSGSVGEGGGSPPDPLAGITSIGDVAGGIGATTDAAGAGAAGAAGATKSAGGGSTDWRKATPVAYTGPSIPTSNSLALVLLLFVMVIPLGFGIFRSRKKSGA
;
A
#
# COMPACT_ATOMS: atom_id res chain seq x y z
N MET A 1 -26.73 -2.35 80.45
CA MET A 1 -26.79 -1.31 79.39
C MET A 1 -25.51 -1.21 78.53
N PHE A 2 -24.43 -1.97 78.83
CA PHE A 2 -23.14 -1.87 78.11
C PHE A 2 -22.94 -2.84 76.94
N THR A 3 -23.80 -3.85 76.78
CA THR A 3 -23.59 -4.94 75.78
C THR A 3 -24.23 -4.67 74.43
N VAL A 4 -25.16 -3.70 74.32
CA VAL A 4 -25.92 -3.43 73.09
C VAL A 4 -25.21 -2.43 72.16
N GLN A 5 -24.38 -1.52 72.71
CA GLN A 5 -23.64 -0.53 71.91
C GLN A 5 -22.47 -1.12 71.10
N HIS A 6 -21.86 -2.22 71.57
CA HIS A 6 -20.75 -2.86 70.85
C HIS A 6 -21.19 -3.57 69.56
N SER A 7 -22.39 -4.16 69.58
CA SER A 7 -22.97 -4.87 68.43
C SER A 7 -23.32 -3.91 67.28
N TYR A 8 -23.81 -2.71 67.62
CA TYR A 8 -24.15 -1.68 66.64
C TYR A 8 -22.94 -1.05 65.92
N ARG A 9 -21.79 -0.90 66.61
CA ARG A 9 -20.54 -0.41 65.98
C ARG A 9 -19.95 -1.42 65.00
N ARG A 10 -19.97 -2.72 65.35
CA ARG A 10 -19.49 -3.79 64.46
C ARG A 10 -20.38 -3.95 63.23
N PHE A 11 -21.70 -3.82 63.39
CA PHE A 11 -22.64 -3.89 62.26
C PHE A 11 -22.48 -2.70 61.28
N ARG A 12 -22.24 -1.48 61.78
CA ARG A 12 -21.95 -0.31 60.92
C ARG A 12 -20.60 -0.39 60.20
N GLN A 13 -19.58 -0.97 60.84
CA GLN A 13 -18.27 -1.15 60.21
C GLN A 13 -18.29 -2.24 59.12
N VAL A 14 -19.04 -3.33 59.34
CA VAL A 14 -19.23 -4.38 58.33
C VAL A 14 -20.12 -3.90 57.18
N ALA A 15 -21.19 -3.15 57.46
CA ALA A 15 -22.04 -2.57 56.41
C ALA A 15 -21.30 -1.51 55.57
N ALA A 16 -20.45 -0.67 56.19
CA ALA A 16 -19.61 0.29 55.47
C ALA A 16 -18.54 -0.40 54.61
N ALA A 17 -17.93 -1.50 55.10
CA ALA A 17 -16.96 -2.29 54.34
C ALA A 17 -17.62 -3.02 53.16
N ILE A 18 -18.85 -3.51 53.30
CA ILE A 18 -19.60 -4.15 52.20
C ILE A 18 -20.03 -3.12 51.15
N VAL A 19 -20.44 -1.92 51.55
CA VAL A 19 -20.78 -0.83 50.61
C VAL A 19 -19.54 -0.32 49.88
N LEU A 20 -18.38 -0.21 50.55
CA LEU A 20 -17.10 0.14 49.91
C LEU A 20 -16.58 -0.98 48.99
N ALA A 21 -16.78 -2.25 49.34
CA ALA A 21 -16.45 -3.38 48.47
C ALA A 21 -17.40 -3.46 47.26
N PHE A 22 -18.69 -3.13 47.41
CA PHE A 22 -19.64 -3.03 46.29
C PHE A 22 -19.36 -1.81 45.40
N LEU A 23 -18.96 -0.66 45.96
CA LEU A 23 -18.52 0.50 45.15
C LEU A 23 -17.21 0.21 44.41
N ALA A 24 -16.28 -0.53 45.03
CA ALA A 24 -15.03 -0.95 44.37
C ALA A 24 -15.27 -2.00 43.27
N LEU A 25 -16.32 -2.83 43.37
CA LEU A 25 -16.68 -3.81 42.35
C LEU A 25 -17.48 -3.21 41.17
N VAL A 26 -18.11 -2.03 41.36
CA VAL A 26 -18.88 -1.32 40.31
C VAL A 26 -18.04 -0.28 39.56
N MET A 27 -16.81 0.02 40.02
CA MET A 27 -15.87 0.91 39.34
C MET A 27 -14.76 0.19 38.55
N SER A 28 -14.91 -1.10 38.29
CA SER A 28 -14.27 -1.71 37.13
C SER A 28 -15.05 -1.25 35.89
N ALA A 29 -14.89 0.02 35.51
CA ALA A 29 -15.19 0.40 34.14
C ALA A 29 -14.26 -0.47 33.29
N ASP A 30 -14.83 -1.47 32.61
CA ASP A 30 -14.19 -2.03 31.43
C ASP A 30 -13.75 -0.81 30.62
N ILE A 31 -12.44 -0.60 30.49
CA ILE A 31 -11.88 0.23 29.44
C ILE A 31 -12.11 -0.59 28.16
N GLY A 32 -13.37 -0.70 27.76
CA GLY A 32 -13.79 -1.39 26.57
C GLY A 32 -13.12 -0.70 25.40
N ALA A 33 -12.53 -1.49 24.50
CA ALA A 33 -12.06 -1.00 23.22
C ALA A 33 -13.16 -0.11 22.60
N ALA A 34 -12.78 1.09 22.15
CA ALA A 34 -13.74 2.02 21.56
C ALA A 34 -14.41 1.33 20.36
N ALA A 35 -15.73 1.46 20.24
CA ALA A 35 -16.43 0.88 19.10
C ALA A 35 -15.88 1.47 17.78
N PRO A 36 -15.65 0.65 16.74
CA PRO A 36 -15.20 1.12 15.43
C PRO A 36 -16.09 2.27 14.91
N ALA A 37 -15.47 3.36 14.47
CA ALA A 37 -16.15 4.48 13.85
C ALA A 37 -15.99 4.46 12.33
N ARG A 38 -16.85 5.21 11.63
CA ARG A 38 -16.64 5.47 10.20
C ARG A 38 -15.36 6.26 9.99
N VAL A 39 -14.59 5.87 8.98
CA VAL A 39 -13.39 6.58 8.54
C VAL A 39 -13.52 6.94 7.06
N ASN A 40 -13.14 8.17 6.71
CA ASN A 40 -13.21 8.67 5.35
C ASN A 40 -11.81 9.05 4.88
N GLY A 41 -11.34 8.43 3.81
CA GLY A 41 -10.07 8.77 3.18
C GLY A 41 -10.24 9.29 1.77
N GLN A 42 -9.19 9.92 1.27
CA GLN A 42 -9.11 10.31 -0.12
C GLN A 42 -7.66 10.42 -0.57
N GLY A 43 -7.42 10.35 -1.88
CA GLY A 43 -6.11 10.65 -2.43
C GLY A 43 -5.83 9.92 -3.71
N SER A 44 -4.66 9.30 -3.78
CA SER A 44 -4.15 8.55 -4.92
C SER A 44 -5.21 7.75 -5.70
N SER A 45 -5.29 8.01 -7.00
CA SER A 45 -5.97 7.09 -7.93
C SER A 45 -5.11 5.88 -8.27
N TYR A 46 -3.79 5.96 -8.10
CA TYR A 46 -2.86 4.85 -8.32
C TYR A 46 -3.23 3.64 -7.46
N VAL A 47 -3.62 3.82 -6.20
CA VAL A 47 -4.01 2.72 -5.30
C VAL A 47 -5.50 2.38 -5.34
N ALA A 48 -6.30 3.07 -6.16
CA ALA A 48 -7.75 3.04 -6.01
C ALA A 48 -8.38 1.67 -6.32
N LEU A 49 -7.79 0.86 -7.21
CA LEU A 49 -8.27 -0.50 -7.47
C LEU A 49 -8.07 -1.42 -6.24
N ALA A 50 -6.90 -1.35 -5.58
CA ALA A 50 -6.66 -2.06 -4.33
C ALA A 50 -7.57 -1.53 -3.21
N MET A 51 -7.73 -0.22 -3.13
CA MET A 51 -8.57 0.44 -2.13
C MET A 51 -10.05 0.06 -2.27
N GLN A 52 -10.55 -0.06 -3.50
CA GLN A 52 -11.91 -0.52 -3.77
C GLN A 52 -12.14 -1.93 -3.22
N GLN A 53 -11.19 -2.85 -3.47
CA GLN A 53 -11.24 -4.21 -2.92
C GLN A 53 -11.21 -4.19 -1.38
N TRP A 54 -10.25 -3.48 -0.78
CA TRP A 54 -10.11 -3.45 0.68
C TRP A 54 -11.27 -2.77 1.39
N VAL A 55 -11.89 -1.76 0.78
CA VAL A 55 -13.10 -1.11 1.30
C VAL A 55 -14.30 -2.07 1.24
N ALA A 56 -14.47 -2.78 0.12
CA ALA A 56 -15.54 -3.78 0.00
C ALA A 56 -15.37 -4.90 1.04
N ASP A 57 -14.15 -5.37 1.24
CA ASP A 57 -13.85 -6.41 2.23
C ASP A 57 -14.05 -5.91 3.66
N ALA A 58 -13.64 -4.67 3.97
CA ALA A 58 -13.90 -4.04 5.26
C ALA A 58 -15.41 -3.99 5.59
N GLN A 59 -16.25 -3.65 4.61
CA GLN A 59 -17.71 -3.61 4.79
C GLN A 59 -18.29 -4.98 5.15
N THR A 60 -17.74 -6.08 4.63
CA THR A 60 -18.19 -7.44 4.96
C THR A 60 -17.94 -7.82 6.42
N THR A 61 -16.96 -7.17 7.06
CA THR A 61 -16.62 -7.33 8.48
C THR A 61 -17.31 -6.31 9.39
N GLY A 62 -18.15 -5.43 8.83
CA GLY A 62 -18.83 -4.35 9.56
C GLY A 62 -18.00 -3.08 9.75
N LEU A 63 -16.77 -3.03 9.25
CA LEU A 63 -15.94 -1.81 9.28
C LEU A 63 -16.43 -0.81 8.23
N GLN A 64 -16.61 0.45 8.65
CA GLN A 64 -17.07 1.53 7.77
C GLN A 64 -15.89 2.36 7.27
N VAL A 65 -15.31 1.96 6.14
CA VAL A 65 -14.23 2.68 5.47
C VAL A 65 -14.74 3.25 4.14
N ASN A 66 -14.49 4.52 3.88
CA ASN A 66 -14.78 5.16 2.59
C ASN A 66 -13.48 5.68 1.97
N TYR A 67 -13.40 5.65 0.63
CA TYR A 67 -12.27 6.23 -0.10
C TYR A 67 -12.71 6.98 -1.37
N LEU A 68 -12.15 8.16 -1.58
CA LEU A 68 -12.36 8.96 -2.79
C LEU A 68 -11.02 9.19 -3.55
N PRO A 69 -10.87 8.68 -4.79
CA PRO A 69 -9.67 8.90 -5.59
C PRO A 69 -9.62 10.33 -6.14
N THR A 70 -8.89 11.22 -5.47
CA THR A 70 -8.75 12.65 -5.79
C THR A 70 -7.35 13.03 -6.29
N GLY A 71 -6.41 12.09 -6.34
CA GLY A 71 -4.99 12.34 -6.58
C GLY A 71 -4.19 12.49 -5.28
N SER A 72 -2.95 11.99 -5.29
CA SER A 72 -2.08 11.89 -4.10
C SER A 72 -1.84 13.25 -3.42
N PRO A 73 -1.51 14.33 -4.16
CA PRO A 73 -1.31 15.66 -3.56
C PRO A 73 -2.57 16.27 -2.93
N GLN A 74 -3.73 16.08 -3.55
CA GLN A 74 -5.01 16.51 -2.97
C GLN A 74 -5.35 15.70 -1.72
N GLY A 75 -5.10 14.39 -1.71
CA GLY A 75 -5.29 13.53 -0.55
C GLY A 75 -4.47 13.98 0.65
N LEU A 76 -3.18 14.24 0.45
CA LEU A 76 -2.30 14.77 1.49
C LEU A 76 -2.77 16.13 2.01
N THR A 77 -3.22 17.02 1.12
CA THR A 77 -3.75 18.34 1.49
C THR A 77 -5.01 18.20 2.35
N SER A 78 -5.97 17.37 1.93
CA SER A 78 -7.20 17.11 2.71
C SER A 78 -6.91 16.46 4.05
N PHE A 79 -5.94 15.53 4.13
CA PHE A 79 -5.49 14.99 5.40
C PHE A 79 -4.88 16.07 6.30
N GLY A 80 -3.99 16.90 5.78
CA GLY A 80 -3.37 17.98 6.56
C GLY A 80 -4.40 18.98 7.11
N GLN A 81 -5.46 19.24 6.34
CA GLN A 81 -6.57 20.13 6.72
C GLN A 81 -7.66 19.44 7.57
N SER A 82 -7.46 18.18 7.97
CA SER A 82 -8.45 17.39 8.72
C SER A 82 -9.81 17.22 8.00
N LEU A 83 -9.83 17.32 6.67
CA LEU A 83 -10.99 17.03 5.82
C LEU A 83 -11.13 15.54 5.51
N ALA A 84 -10.08 14.76 5.76
CA ALA A 84 -10.06 13.30 5.63
C ALA A 84 -9.36 12.66 6.83
N ASP A 85 -9.81 11.49 7.24
CA ASP A 85 -9.20 10.72 8.34
C ASP A 85 -7.86 10.13 7.93
N PHE A 86 -7.72 9.67 6.69
CA PHE A 86 -6.49 9.14 6.12
C PHE A 86 -6.33 9.59 4.66
N ALA A 87 -5.12 9.43 4.10
CA ALA A 87 -4.90 9.67 2.68
C ALA A 87 -4.18 8.49 2.00
N GLY A 88 -4.51 8.22 0.74
CA GLY A 88 -3.71 7.34 -0.12
C GLY A 88 -2.71 8.16 -0.92
N THR A 89 -1.45 7.75 -1.02
CA THR A 89 -0.41 8.55 -1.68
C THR A 89 0.82 7.77 -2.16
N GLU A 90 1.41 8.24 -3.27
CA GLU A 90 2.77 7.94 -3.73
C GLU A 90 3.65 9.20 -3.70
N ALA A 91 3.06 10.35 -3.38
CA ALA A 91 3.74 11.61 -3.18
C ALA A 91 4.08 11.82 -1.70
N GLU A 92 5.14 12.57 -1.46
CA GLU A 92 5.55 13.03 -0.13
C GLU A 92 4.97 14.41 0.18
N PHE A 93 4.79 14.72 1.48
CA PHE A 93 4.38 16.06 1.93
C PHE A 93 5.38 17.12 1.49
N SER A 94 6.67 16.78 1.41
CA SER A 94 7.74 17.66 0.92
C SER A 94 7.62 17.99 -0.57
N ALA A 95 6.88 17.19 -1.35
CA ALA A 95 6.62 17.47 -2.76
C ALA A 95 5.46 18.46 -2.95
N LEU A 96 4.69 18.78 -1.89
CA LEU A 96 3.63 19.79 -1.97
C LEU A 96 4.22 21.20 -1.97
N SER A 97 3.68 22.07 -2.82
CA SER A 97 4.09 23.47 -2.94
C SER A 97 3.69 24.35 -1.74
N SER A 98 2.96 23.79 -0.76
CA SER A 98 2.58 24.47 0.48
C SER A 98 3.27 23.79 1.68
N PRO A 99 4.45 24.28 2.10
CA PRO A 99 5.16 23.77 3.26
C PRO A 99 4.30 23.88 4.53
N GLY A 100 4.21 22.79 5.31
CA GLY A 100 3.61 22.81 6.65
C GLY A 100 2.14 22.35 6.76
N SER A 101 1.47 22.02 5.66
CA SER A 101 0.07 21.55 5.71
C SER A 101 -0.12 20.19 6.42
N GLY A 102 0.83 19.28 6.32
CA GLY A 102 0.80 17.96 7.00
C GLY A 102 1.44 17.95 8.40
N ASP A 103 2.30 18.91 8.69
CA ASP A 103 3.10 18.89 9.92
C ASP A 103 2.25 19.18 11.16
N SER A 104 1.23 20.04 11.09
CA SER A 104 0.45 20.42 12.28
C SER A 104 -0.37 19.27 12.91
N ARG A 105 -0.86 18.34 12.10
CA ARG A 105 -1.68 17.20 12.53
C ARG A 105 -0.85 16.03 13.05
N GLY A 106 0.39 15.93 12.60
CA GLY A 106 1.25 14.75 12.77
C GLY A 106 0.83 13.60 11.86
N TYR A 107 1.81 12.86 11.35
CA TYR A 107 1.58 11.82 10.36
C TYR A 107 2.63 10.72 10.36
N GLN A 108 2.27 9.58 9.79
CA GLN A 108 3.19 8.52 9.37
C GLN A 108 2.79 8.03 7.98
N TYR A 109 3.78 7.59 7.20
CA TYR A 109 3.56 6.84 5.97
C TYR A 109 3.49 5.35 6.28
N VAL A 110 2.35 4.72 5.99
CA VAL A 110 2.11 3.30 6.17
C VAL A 110 2.14 2.62 4.80
N PRO A 111 3.11 1.76 4.47
CA PRO A 111 3.12 1.05 3.19
C PRO A 111 1.80 0.29 2.99
N SER A 112 1.21 0.36 1.80
CA SER A 112 -0.09 -0.29 1.53
C SER A 112 0.02 -1.43 0.52
N VAL A 113 0.67 -1.17 -0.61
CA VAL A 113 0.88 -2.15 -1.69
C VAL A 113 2.04 -1.68 -2.58
N ALA A 114 2.66 -2.61 -3.28
CA ALA A 114 3.59 -2.29 -4.37
C ALA A 114 2.86 -2.28 -5.72
N GLY A 115 3.34 -1.48 -6.67
CA GLY A 115 2.81 -1.45 -8.02
C GLY A 115 3.87 -1.00 -9.02
N ALA A 116 3.44 -0.72 -10.25
CA ALA A 116 4.27 -0.12 -11.27
C ALA A 116 3.49 0.86 -12.13
N VAL A 117 4.21 1.87 -12.63
CA VAL A 117 3.71 2.75 -13.68
C VAL A 117 3.94 2.05 -15.01
N ALA A 118 2.88 1.56 -15.64
CA ALA A 118 2.93 0.99 -16.98
C ALA A 118 3.01 2.09 -18.03
N VAL A 119 3.77 1.85 -19.10
CA VAL A 119 3.70 2.65 -20.34
C VAL A 119 2.71 1.99 -21.27
N MET A 120 1.49 2.50 -21.29
CA MET A 120 0.40 1.98 -22.10
C MET A 120 0.42 2.59 -23.50
N TYR A 121 0.01 1.85 -24.53
CA TYR A 121 0.00 2.34 -25.90
C TYR A 121 -1.17 1.78 -26.72
N ASN A 122 -1.47 2.45 -27.84
CA ASN A 122 -2.39 1.95 -28.85
C ASN A 122 -1.89 2.34 -30.25
N VAL A 123 -1.44 1.34 -30.99
CA VAL A 123 -0.72 1.49 -32.26
C VAL A 123 -1.15 0.36 -33.19
N GLN A 124 -1.17 0.66 -34.49
CA GLN A 124 -1.34 -0.34 -35.54
C GLN A 124 -0.09 -0.42 -36.42
N ASP A 125 0.13 -1.59 -37.02
CA ASP A 125 1.15 -1.76 -38.05
C ASP A 125 0.73 -1.15 -39.40
N THR A 126 1.57 -1.27 -40.42
CA THR A 126 1.31 -0.77 -41.77
C THR A 126 0.14 -1.45 -42.48
N ALA A 127 -0.35 -2.59 -41.97
CA ALA A 127 -1.52 -3.30 -42.47
C ALA A 127 -2.80 -2.98 -41.65
N GLY A 128 -2.73 -2.05 -40.69
CA GLY A 128 -3.85 -1.68 -39.82
C GLY A 128 -4.15 -2.69 -38.72
N ARG A 129 -3.26 -3.66 -38.47
CA ARG A 129 -3.41 -4.64 -37.39
C ARG A 129 -2.89 -4.05 -36.09
N LYS A 130 -3.59 -4.30 -34.98
CA LYS A 130 -3.17 -3.85 -33.66
C LYS A 130 -1.81 -4.46 -33.31
N ILE A 131 -0.93 -3.64 -32.74
CA ILE A 131 0.33 -4.08 -32.16
C ILE A 131 0.07 -4.54 -30.71
N ASP A 132 0.17 -5.84 -30.46
CA ASP A 132 -0.05 -6.41 -29.12
C ASP A 132 1.26 -6.67 -28.33
N TYR A 133 2.42 -6.34 -28.93
CA TYR A 133 3.71 -6.28 -28.23
C TYR A 133 4.52 -5.07 -28.72
N LEU A 134 5.13 -4.34 -27.80
CA LEU A 134 6.02 -3.22 -28.11
C LEU A 134 7.14 -3.17 -27.08
N HIS A 135 8.38 -3.19 -27.54
CA HIS A 135 9.58 -2.93 -26.75
C HIS A 135 9.89 -1.43 -26.79
N LEU A 136 10.15 -0.82 -25.64
CA LEU A 136 10.61 0.57 -25.56
C LEU A 136 11.75 0.67 -24.55
N SER A 137 12.94 1.04 -25.02
CA SER A 137 14.07 1.28 -24.13
C SER A 137 13.76 2.43 -23.17
N ARG A 138 14.40 2.46 -22.00
CA ARG A 138 14.23 3.56 -21.02
C ARG A 138 14.47 4.93 -21.65
N ARG A 139 15.45 4.99 -22.58
CA ARG A 139 15.78 6.20 -23.33
C ARG A 139 14.75 6.54 -24.40
N THR A 140 14.19 5.55 -25.12
CA THR A 140 13.08 5.78 -26.06
C THR A 140 11.85 6.33 -25.33
N VAL A 141 11.46 5.73 -24.20
CA VAL A 141 10.38 6.24 -23.35
C VAL A 141 10.64 7.70 -22.98
N ALA A 142 11.82 8.01 -22.43
CA ALA A 142 12.19 9.37 -22.05
C ALA A 142 12.05 10.36 -23.24
N ARG A 143 12.62 10.02 -24.40
CA ARG A 143 12.56 10.88 -25.61
C ARG A 143 11.14 11.10 -26.10
N MET A 144 10.25 10.10 -26.04
CA MET A 144 8.84 10.25 -26.43
C MET A 144 8.12 11.26 -25.51
N PHE A 145 8.25 11.10 -24.20
CA PHE A 145 7.55 11.96 -23.22
C PHE A 145 8.16 13.36 -23.06
N MET A 146 9.38 13.58 -23.55
CA MET A 146 10.00 14.92 -23.65
C MET A 146 9.79 15.60 -25.01
N GLY A 147 9.16 14.91 -25.98
CA GLY A 147 8.82 15.45 -27.30
C GLY A 147 9.97 15.43 -28.31
N ASP A 148 11.03 14.66 -28.05
CA ASP A 148 12.15 14.45 -28.98
C ASP A 148 11.84 13.35 -30.01
N ILE A 149 11.05 12.35 -29.62
CA ILE A 149 10.42 11.38 -30.54
C ILE A 149 8.94 11.77 -30.66
N THR A 150 8.51 12.14 -31.85
CA THR A 150 7.16 12.69 -32.09
C THR A 150 6.32 11.86 -33.05
N ARG A 151 6.91 10.82 -33.65
CA ARG A 151 6.25 9.95 -34.64
C ARG A 151 6.60 8.48 -34.40
N TRP A 152 5.66 7.59 -34.72
CA TRP A 152 5.78 6.15 -34.45
C TRP A 152 6.83 5.44 -35.31
N ASN A 153 7.16 5.97 -36.48
CA ASN A 153 8.21 5.45 -37.36
C ASN A 153 9.64 5.90 -36.97
N ASP A 154 9.84 6.49 -35.79
CA ASP A 154 11.18 6.91 -35.37
C ASP A 154 12.14 5.71 -35.35
N PRO A 155 13.37 5.84 -35.89
CA PRO A 155 14.33 4.74 -35.96
C PRO A 155 14.65 4.10 -34.60
N ALA A 156 14.56 4.83 -33.49
CA ALA A 156 14.79 4.26 -32.17
C ALA A 156 13.70 3.26 -31.77
N ILE A 157 12.43 3.55 -32.09
CA ILE A 157 11.33 2.60 -31.86
C ILE A 157 11.54 1.35 -32.73
N SER A 158 11.95 1.54 -33.98
CA SER A 158 12.26 0.40 -34.86
C SER A 158 13.43 -0.44 -34.34
N ALA A 159 14.49 0.20 -33.84
CA ALA A 159 15.65 -0.47 -33.26
C ALA A 159 15.28 -1.32 -32.03
N ASP A 160 14.49 -0.76 -31.11
CA ASP A 160 13.99 -1.47 -29.92
C ASP A 160 13.14 -2.68 -30.30
N ASN A 161 12.46 -2.63 -31.45
CA ASN A 161 11.55 -3.67 -31.94
C ASN A 161 12.12 -4.47 -33.12
N ARG A 162 13.45 -4.61 -33.19
CA ARG A 162 14.17 -5.48 -34.16
C ARG A 162 13.87 -5.20 -35.63
N GLY A 163 13.72 -3.92 -35.94
CA GLY A 163 13.44 -3.44 -37.29
C GLY A 163 11.95 -3.40 -37.63
N LEU A 164 11.04 -3.56 -36.65
CA LEU A 164 9.61 -3.35 -36.89
C LEU A 164 9.41 -1.92 -37.38
N VAL A 165 8.81 -1.77 -38.55
CA VAL A 165 8.52 -0.46 -39.12
C VAL A 165 7.06 -0.14 -38.83
N LEU A 166 6.84 0.84 -37.95
CA LEU A 166 5.51 1.38 -37.68
C LEU A 166 5.15 2.47 -38.69
N PRO A 167 3.86 2.75 -38.91
CA PRO A 167 3.42 3.83 -39.79
C PRO A 167 3.93 5.20 -39.36
N ASP A 168 4.10 6.09 -40.35
CA ASP A 168 4.46 7.49 -40.14
C ASP A 168 3.30 8.29 -39.53
N GLN A 169 2.99 8.05 -38.25
CA GLN A 169 1.87 8.64 -37.53
C GLN A 169 2.35 9.45 -36.33
N PRO A 170 1.76 10.63 -36.05
CA PRO A 170 2.14 11.45 -34.91
C PRO A 170 1.78 10.76 -33.59
N ILE A 171 2.70 10.79 -32.63
CA ILE A 171 2.48 10.29 -31.28
C ILE A 171 1.59 11.26 -30.49
N THR A 172 0.57 10.73 -29.83
CA THR A 172 -0.24 11.47 -28.86
C THR A 172 0.16 11.06 -27.45
N ILE A 173 0.79 11.97 -26.70
CA ILE A 173 1.14 11.71 -25.30
C ILE A 173 -0.09 11.85 -24.40
N VAL A 174 -0.51 10.76 -23.77
CA VAL A 174 -1.60 10.75 -22.80
C VAL A 174 -1.00 10.87 -21.41
N TYR A 175 -1.46 11.84 -20.62
CA TYR A 175 -0.87 12.15 -19.32
C TYR A 175 -1.93 12.54 -18.29
N ARG A 176 -1.49 12.56 -17.03
CA ARG A 176 -2.34 12.98 -15.91
C ARG A 176 -2.40 14.50 -15.81
N GLY A 177 -3.60 15.05 -16.03
CA GLY A 177 -3.92 16.44 -15.75
C GLY A 177 -3.96 16.71 -14.25
N GLY A 178 -3.72 17.97 -13.86
CA GLY A 178 -3.61 18.36 -12.46
C GLY A 178 -2.40 17.74 -11.75
N GLN A 179 -2.48 17.70 -10.42
CA GLN A 179 -1.42 17.16 -9.57
C GLN A 179 -1.58 15.64 -9.38
N SER A 180 -0.53 14.88 -9.66
CA SER A 180 -0.55 13.40 -9.63
C SER A 180 0.74 12.81 -9.04
N GLY A 181 0.58 11.88 -8.11
CA GLY A 181 1.69 11.06 -7.62
C GLY A 181 2.29 10.18 -8.71
N THR A 182 1.46 9.62 -9.59
CA THR A 182 1.90 8.82 -10.74
C THR A 182 2.77 9.64 -11.71
N THR A 183 2.42 10.90 -11.97
CA THR A 183 3.28 11.82 -12.74
C THR A 183 4.63 12.00 -12.05
N GLY A 184 4.60 12.20 -10.73
CA GLY A 184 5.80 12.29 -9.91
C GLY A 184 6.72 11.07 -10.05
N LEU A 185 6.16 9.85 -9.91
CA LEU A 185 6.91 8.61 -10.07
C LEU A 185 7.51 8.46 -11.48
N PHE A 186 6.72 8.77 -12.52
CA PHE A 186 7.15 8.64 -13.90
C PHE A 186 8.30 9.59 -14.24
N TYR A 187 8.21 10.86 -13.85
CA TYR A 187 9.26 11.83 -14.16
C TYR A 187 10.48 11.72 -13.26
N ASP A 188 10.38 11.14 -12.06
CA ASP A 188 11.56 10.72 -11.29
C ASP A 188 12.34 9.64 -12.03
N PHE A 189 11.64 8.65 -12.61
CA PHE A 189 12.25 7.65 -13.48
C PHE A 189 12.94 8.31 -14.69
N VAL A 190 12.25 9.18 -15.43
CA VAL A 190 12.81 9.88 -16.60
C VAL A 190 14.04 10.72 -16.23
N ALA A 191 13.96 11.46 -15.12
CA ALA A 191 15.07 12.28 -14.63
C ALA A 191 16.31 11.46 -14.29
N ASN A 192 16.11 10.22 -13.83
CA ASN A 192 17.19 9.34 -13.43
C ASN A 192 17.85 8.62 -14.62
N VAL A 193 17.05 8.16 -15.59
CA VAL A 193 17.55 7.37 -16.74
C VAL A 193 17.98 8.21 -17.94
N ALA A 194 17.52 9.46 -18.01
CA ALA A 194 17.88 10.40 -19.07
C ALA A 194 18.10 11.83 -18.52
N PRO A 195 19.01 12.03 -17.54
CA PRO A 195 19.23 13.34 -16.92
C PRO A 195 19.68 14.40 -17.94
N ASP A 196 20.40 13.98 -18.99
CA ASP A 196 20.88 14.82 -20.08
C ASP A 196 19.74 15.42 -20.92
N LEU A 197 18.61 14.72 -21.01
CA LEU A 197 17.41 15.19 -21.70
C LEU A 197 16.44 15.91 -20.75
N PHE A 198 16.28 15.36 -19.55
CA PHE A 198 15.32 15.84 -18.56
C PHE A 198 15.63 17.25 -18.07
N GLY A 199 16.89 17.56 -17.72
CA GLY A 199 17.26 18.88 -17.23
C GLY A 199 16.90 20.02 -18.19
N PRO A 200 17.36 19.98 -19.46
CA PRO A 200 16.96 20.95 -20.48
C PRO A 200 15.45 20.98 -20.76
N TRP A 201 14.77 19.83 -20.73
CA TRP A 201 13.31 19.76 -20.88
C TRP A 201 12.56 20.42 -19.73
N ALA A 202 12.97 20.19 -18.50
CA ALA A 202 12.35 20.81 -17.33
C ALA A 202 12.56 22.34 -17.36
N ALA A 203 13.79 22.78 -17.68
CA ALA A 203 14.12 24.20 -17.75
C ALA A 203 13.34 24.94 -18.85
N ARG A 204 13.29 24.41 -20.08
CA ARG A 204 12.58 25.06 -21.21
C ARG A 204 11.07 25.16 -20.98
N ASN A 205 10.50 24.20 -20.25
CA ASN A 205 9.09 24.16 -19.88
C ASN A 205 8.81 24.79 -18.51
N ARG A 206 9.80 25.41 -17.86
CA ARG A 206 9.64 26.11 -16.58
C ARG A 206 9.07 25.22 -15.46
N PHE A 207 9.32 23.91 -15.53
CA PHE A 207 9.00 23.02 -14.43
C PHE A 207 9.93 23.28 -13.25
N PRO A 208 9.46 23.09 -12.00
CA PRO A 208 10.33 23.21 -10.85
C PRO A 208 11.41 22.12 -10.92
N THR A 209 12.66 22.52 -10.64
CA THR A 209 13.80 21.59 -10.61
C THR A 209 14.23 21.23 -9.19
N SER A 210 13.74 21.97 -8.18
CA SER A 210 14.03 21.74 -6.76
C SER A 210 13.02 20.83 -6.06
N VAL A 211 11.89 20.54 -6.70
CA VAL A 211 10.86 19.62 -6.21
C VAL A 211 10.43 18.70 -7.35
N ARG A 212 9.90 17.53 -6.99
CA ARG A 212 9.37 16.54 -7.93
C ARG A 212 8.29 17.16 -8.84
N ILE A 213 8.32 16.85 -10.14
CA ILE A 213 7.30 17.28 -11.09
C ILE A 213 6.05 16.42 -10.91
N ILE A 214 5.01 16.98 -10.31
CA ILE A 214 3.72 16.31 -10.10
C ILE A 214 2.62 16.84 -11.01
N GLN A 215 2.88 17.90 -11.78
CA GLN A 215 1.87 18.64 -12.52
C GLN A 215 2.42 19.19 -13.85
N LEU A 216 1.99 18.58 -14.97
CA LEU A 216 2.47 18.96 -16.31
C LEU A 216 1.71 20.11 -16.96
N ASP A 217 0.43 20.28 -16.63
CA ASP A 217 -0.43 21.33 -17.20
C ASP A 217 -0.01 22.76 -16.79
N SER A 218 0.92 22.88 -15.84
CA SER A 218 1.62 24.13 -15.53
C SER A 218 2.47 24.67 -16.70
N SER A 219 2.78 23.83 -17.70
CA SER A 219 3.45 24.22 -18.95
C SER A 219 2.69 23.66 -20.16
N PRO A 220 1.74 24.42 -20.74
CA PRO A 220 1.03 23.97 -21.94
C PRO A 220 2.02 23.80 -23.10
N GLY A 221 1.94 22.66 -23.80
CA GLY A 221 2.81 22.37 -24.95
C GLY A 221 4.18 21.78 -24.61
N PHE A 222 4.33 21.13 -23.44
CA PHE A 222 5.56 20.40 -23.09
C PHE A 222 5.95 19.29 -24.08
N VAL A 223 4.99 18.88 -24.93
CA VAL A 223 5.16 18.06 -26.13
C VAL A 223 4.24 18.56 -27.26
N PRO A 224 4.50 18.24 -28.54
CA PRO A 224 3.72 18.75 -29.67
C PRO A 224 2.25 18.32 -29.70
N LYS A 225 1.95 17.09 -29.25
CA LYS A 225 0.59 16.54 -29.23
C LYS A 225 0.38 15.74 -27.96
N SER A 226 -0.59 16.18 -27.15
CA SER A 226 -0.91 15.55 -25.88
C SER A 226 -2.40 15.60 -25.55
N GLN A 227 -2.86 14.65 -24.73
CA GLN A 227 -4.20 14.60 -24.18
C GLN A 227 -4.12 14.39 -22.66
N ALA A 228 -4.82 15.23 -21.90
CA ALA A 228 -4.85 15.15 -20.43
C ALA A 228 -6.12 14.45 -19.95
N PHE A 229 -6.00 13.66 -18.88
CA PHE A 229 -7.13 13.12 -18.12
C PHE A 229 -6.87 13.24 -16.61
N GLN A 230 -7.93 13.39 -15.82
CA GLN A 230 -7.81 13.58 -14.38
C GLN A 230 -7.58 12.25 -13.64
N GLY A 231 -8.32 11.20 -14.06
CA GLY A 231 -8.27 9.87 -13.46
C GLY A 231 -7.38 8.88 -14.21
N SER A 232 -6.83 7.92 -13.45
CA SER A 232 -6.06 6.78 -13.99
C SER A 232 -6.89 5.88 -14.91
N ASP A 233 -8.17 5.69 -14.54
CA ASP A 233 -9.18 4.96 -15.32
C ASP A 233 -9.40 5.59 -16.69
N GLN A 234 -9.54 6.91 -16.74
CA GLN A 234 -9.75 7.67 -17.97
C GLN A 234 -8.56 7.57 -18.94
N ILE A 235 -7.33 7.56 -18.42
CA ILE A 235 -6.13 7.37 -19.25
C ILE A 235 -6.17 5.99 -19.92
N ALA A 236 -6.30 4.92 -19.13
CA ALA A 236 -6.27 3.56 -19.67
C ALA A 236 -7.46 3.31 -20.61
N GLN A 237 -8.65 3.79 -20.26
CA GLN A 237 -9.84 3.70 -21.11
C GLN A 237 -9.65 4.43 -22.44
N PHE A 238 -9.11 5.65 -22.43
CA PHE A 238 -8.87 6.41 -23.66
C PHE A 238 -7.87 5.69 -24.55
N ILE A 239 -6.71 5.26 -24.00
CA ILE A 239 -5.68 4.55 -24.75
C ILE A 239 -6.25 3.27 -25.36
N ALA A 240 -7.03 2.48 -24.62
CA ALA A 240 -7.64 1.24 -25.13
C ALA A 240 -8.71 1.48 -26.22
N SER A 241 -9.29 2.68 -26.30
CA SER A 241 -10.36 3.01 -27.24
C SER A 241 -9.85 3.31 -28.66
N GLY A 242 -10.75 3.30 -29.65
CA GLY A 242 -10.41 3.75 -31.02
C GLY A 242 -9.99 5.22 -31.10
N GLN A 243 -10.43 6.08 -30.16
CA GLN A 243 -9.99 7.47 -30.07
C GLN A 243 -8.53 7.60 -29.61
N GLY A 244 -8.03 6.59 -28.90
CA GLY A 244 -6.65 6.49 -28.45
C GLY A 244 -5.69 5.96 -29.50
N LEU A 245 -6.11 5.71 -30.74
CA LEU A 245 -5.19 5.22 -31.78
C LEU A 245 -4.04 6.23 -31.99
N TRP A 246 -2.81 5.71 -32.05
CA TRP A 246 -1.54 6.45 -32.08
C TRP A 246 -1.17 7.16 -30.78
N SER A 247 -1.68 6.67 -29.64
CA SER A 247 -1.35 7.22 -28.33
C SER A 247 -0.41 6.34 -27.52
N VAL A 248 0.30 6.99 -26.60
CA VAL A 248 1.13 6.38 -25.57
C VAL A 248 1.00 7.21 -24.30
N GLY A 249 0.87 6.56 -23.16
CA GLY A 249 0.71 7.23 -21.88
C GLY A 249 1.27 6.42 -20.74
N TYR A 250 1.24 7.00 -19.55
CA TYR A 250 1.65 6.32 -18.32
C TYR A 250 0.51 6.35 -17.31
N ASP A 251 0.25 5.22 -16.67
CA ASP A 251 -0.48 5.17 -15.40
C ASP A 251 -0.22 3.84 -14.68
N GLU A 252 -0.88 3.60 -13.55
CA GLU A 252 -0.77 2.36 -12.79
C GLU A 252 -1.23 1.13 -13.60
N PHE A 253 -0.45 0.05 -13.54
CA PHE A 253 -0.62 -1.14 -14.35
C PHE A 253 -1.96 -1.87 -14.18
N GLY A 254 -2.54 -1.90 -12.99
CA GLY A 254 -3.88 -2.46 -12.76
C GLY A 254 -4.93 -1.90 -13.71
N TYR A 255 -4.85 -0.61 -14.06
CA TYR A 255 -5.76 -0.02 -15.06
C TYR A 255 -5.53 -0.56 -16.48
N SER A 256 -4.29 -0.87 -16.86
CA SER A 256 -4.01 -1.55 -18.13
C SER A 256 -4.71 -2.90 -18.19
N LYS A 257 -4.71 -3.67 -17.09
CA LYS A 257 -5.45 -4.94 -17.00
C LYS A 257 -6.96 -4.75 -17.08
N VAL A 258 -7.52 -3.78 -16.35
CA VAL A 258 -8.97 -3.52 -16.33
C VAL A 258 -9.51 -3.16 -17.71
N TYR A 259 -8.79 -2.30 -18.44
CA TYR A 259 -9.24 -1.78 -19.74
C TYR A 259 -8.65 -2.51 -20.95
N ASN A 260 -7.83 -3.54 -20.74
CA ASN A 260 -7.06 -4.23 -21.78
C ASN A 260 -6.23 -3.27 -22.66
N ALA A 261 -5.71 -2.19 -22.05
CA ALA A 261 -4.78 -1.29 -22.72
C ALA A 261 -3.41 -1.97 -22.79
N PRO A 262 -2.83 -2.22 -23.98
CA PRO A 262 -1.50 -2.83 -24.10
C PRO A 262 -0.45 -2.05 -23.33
N SER A 263 0.40 -2.75 -22.58
CA SER A 263 1.56 -2.17 -21.90
C SER A 263 2.83 -2.52 -22.67
N ALA A 264 3.72 -1.56 -22.86
CA ALA A 264 5.02 -1.78 -23.48
C ALA A 264 5.94 -2.55 -22.51
N TRP A 265 6.76 -3.42 -23.09
CA TRP A 265 7.90 -4.02 -22.42
C TRP A 265 8.98 -2.97 -22.30
N ILE A 266 9.44 -2.71 -21.08
CA ILE A 266 10.44 -1.69 -20.82
C ILE A 266 11.77 -2.38 -20.60
N GLU A 267 12.80 -1.93 -21.32
CA GLU A 267 14.18 -2.36 -21.07
C GLU A 267 14.56 -2.00 -19.63
N ASN A 268 15.14 -2.90 -18.86
CA ASN A 268 15.69 -2.58 -17.55
C ASN A 268 17.21 -2.30 -17.64
N ALA A 269 17.88 -2.09 -16.50
CA ALA A 269 19.33 -1.82 -16.52
C ALA A 269 20.20 -3.04 -16.83
N ALA A 270 19.63 -4.25 -16.79
CA ALA A 270 20.28 -5.47 -17.24
C ALA A 270 20.15 -5.71 -18.76
N GLY A 271 19.41 -4.85 -19.49
CA GLY A 271 19.15 -5.01 -20.92
C GLY A 271 18.02 -5.99 -21.24
N GLU A 272 17.24 -6.39 -20.24
CA GLU A 272 16.09 -7.28 -20.40
C GLU A 272 14.80 -6.50 -20.62
N TRP A 273 13.89 -7.04 -21.42
CA TRP A 273 12.58 -6.46 -21.70
C TRP A 273 11.56 -7.00 -20.71
N ILE A 274 10.98 -6.13 -19.88
CA ILE A 274 10.18 -6.55 -18.72
C ILE A 274 8.81 -5.87 -18.70
N LEU A 275 7.77 -6.63 -18.32
CA LEU A 275 6.42 -6.12 -18.04
C LEU A 275 6.17 -5.92 -16.54
N PRO A 276 5.23 -5.04 -16.15
CA PRO A 276 4.96 -4.66 -14.75
C PRO A 276 4.17 -5.71 -13.94
N TYR A 277 4.45 -7.01 -14.08
CA TYR A 277 3.78 -8.05 -13.28
C TYR A 277 4.34 -8.15 -11.85
N ALA A 278 3.57 -8.76 -10.94
CA ALA A 278 3.88 -8.78 -9.52
C ALA A 278 5.28 -9.35 -9.19
N GLU A 279 5.73 -10.39 -9.91
CA GLU A 279 7.07 -10.94 -9.73
C GLU A 279 8.17 -9.94 -10.12
N ASN A 280 7.96 -9.17 -11.19
CA ASN A 280 8.93 -8.21 -11.72
C ASN A 280 8.95 -6.92 -10.88
N ILE A 281 7.77 -6.51 -10.40
CA ILE A 281 7.64 -5.41 -9.42
C ILE A 281 8.35 -5.79 -8.12
N SER A 282 8.11 -7.00 -7.60
CA SER A 282 8.76 -7.45 -6.36
C SER A 282 10.27 -7.54 -6.54
N ALA A 283 10.75 -8.03 -7.69
CA ALA A 283 12.17 -8.11 -8.00
C ALA A 283 12.83 -6.72 -8.04
N ALA A 284 12.18 -5.73 -8.67
CA ALA A 284 12.71 -4.37 -8.75
C ALA A 284 12.80 -3.70 -7.38
N LEU A 285 11.78 -3.90 -6.54
CA LEU A 285 11.69 -3.26 -5.22
C LEU A 285 12.62 -3.88 -4.16
N GLU A 286 13.34 -4.96 -4.48
CA GLU A 286 14.49 -5.41 -3.67
C GLU A 286 15.57 -4.32 -3.57
N ASP A 287 15.70 -3.48 -4.60
CA ASP A 287 16.65 -2.36 -4.65
C ASP A 287 16.07 -1.04 -4.11
N ALA A 288 14.78 -1.00 -3.73
CA ALA A 288 14.17 0.18 -3.13
C ALA A 288 14.75 0.52 -1.75
N ARG A 289 14.99 1.80 -1.49
CA ARG A 289 15.40 2.31 -0.18
C ARG A 289 14.26 3.10 0.42
N LEU A 290 14.15 3.10 1.76
CA LEU A 290 13.22 3.96 2.47
C LEU A 290 14.02 5.03 3.19
N ARG A 291 13.55 6.27 3.11
CA ARG A 291 14.09 7.40 3.88
C ARG A 291 13.69 7.24 5.36
N PRO A 292 14.27 8.01 6.29
CA PRO A 292 13.93 7.92 7.72
C PRO A 292 12.44 8.12 8.04
N ASP A 293 11.71 8.87 7.21
CA ASP A 293 10.26 9.07 7.33
C ASP A 293 9.42 7.97 6.64
N LEU A 294 10.06 6.91 6.13
CA LEU A 294 9.50 5.83 5.31
C LEU A 294 9.08 6.19 3.89
N SER A 295 9.28 7.43 3.45
CA SER A 295 9.10 7.75 2.04
C SER A 295 10.10 6.97 1.17
N GLN A 296 9.67 6.63 -0.04
CA GLN A 296 10.47 5.82 -0.96
C GLN A 296 11.61 6.62 -1.62
N GLU A 297 12.75 5.96 -1.74
CA GLU A 297 13.86 6.34 -2.60
C GLU A 297 14.05 5.21 -3.62
N LEU A 298 13.87 5.54 -4.89
CA LEU A 298 13.70 4.56 -5.96
C LEU A 298 14.83 4.59 -7.01
N SER A 299 15.88 5.38 -6.83
CA SER A 299 17.00 5.41 -7.80
C SER A 299 17.65 4.05 -8.00
N GLY A 300 17.70 3.23 -6.93
CA GLY A 300 18.14 1.84 -7.01
C GLY A 300 17.21 0.95 -7.83
N VAL A 301 15.90 1.23 -7.82
CA VAL A 301 14.88 0.49 -8.58
C VAL A 301 15.00 0.79 -10.07
N TYR A 302 15.17 2.08 -10.42
CA TYR A 302 15.27 2.54 -11.82
C TYR A 302 16.51 1.98 -12.55
N ASN A 303 17.55 1.63 -11.78
CA ASN A 303 18.81 1.06 -12.27
C ASN A 303 19.11 -0.31 -11.69
N SER A 304 18.10 -1.05 -11.26
CA SER A 304 18.29 -2.37 -10.68
C SER A 304 19.04 -3.28 -11.65
N GLY A 305 20.09 -3.94 -11.15
CA GLY A 305 20.84 -4.95 -11.90
C GLY A 305 20.14 -6.31 -11.96
N ASN A 306 18.97 -6.45 -11.32
CA ASN A 306 18.19 -7.67 -11.36
C ASN A 306 17.52 -7.82 -12.74
N PRO A 307 17.77 -8.92 -13.49
CA PRO A 307 17.21 -9.09 -14.83
C PRO A 307 15.69 -9.16 -14.87
N LYS A 308 15.02 -9.45 -13.74
CA LYS A 308 13.55 -9.44 -13.64
C LYS A 308 12.96 -8.08 -13.24
N ALA A 309 13.78 -7.09 -12.92
CA ALA A 309 13.29 -5.82 -12.38
C ALA A 309 12.50 -5.04 -13.44
N TYR A 310 11.24 -4.72 -13.15
CA TYR A 310 10.52 -3.69 -13.89
C TYR A 310 10.97 -2.29 -13.42
N PRO A 311 11.46 -1.42 -14.31
CA PRO A 311 12.21 -0.23 -13.88
C PRO A 311 11.34 0.94 -13.41
N ILE A 312 10.00 0.88 -13.49
CA ILE A 312 9.09 1.95 -13.01
C ILE A 312 8.19 1.44 -11.88
N SER A 313 8.76 0.63 -10.99
CA SER A 313 8.10 0.10 -9.80
C SER A 313 8.17 1.04 -8.60
N ALA A 314 7.13 1.04 -7.77
CA ALA A 314 7.00 1.91 -6.61
C ALA A 314 6.11 1.29 -5.53
N TYR A 315 6.13 1.90 -4.34
CA TYR A 315 5.17 1.66 -3.28
C TYR A 315 4.09 2.75 -3.26
N SER A 316 2.89 2.36 -2.87
CA SER A 316 1.83 3.25 -2.39
C SER A 316 1.79 3.21 -0.86
N TYR A 317 1.30 4.30 -0.27
CA TYR A 317 1.19 4.49 1.16
C TYR A 317 -0.23 4.94 1.56
N ILE A 318 -0.62 4.55 2.76
CA ILE A 318 -1.69 5.18 3.52
C ILE A 318 -1.05 6.12 4.54
N VAL A 319 -1.55 7.34 4.65
CA VAL A 319 -1.12 8.33 5.64
C VAL A 319 -2.15 8.41 6.76
N THR A 320 -1.70 8.21 8.00
CA THR A 320 -2.51 8.29 9.21
C THR A 320 -1.85 9.18 10.26
N GLN A 321 -2.62 9.64 11.25
CA GLN A 321 -2.05 10.18 12.48
C GLN A 321 -1.36 9.07 13.29
N CYS A 322 -0.51 9.47 14.22
CA CYS A 322 0.18 8.57 15.14
C CYS A 322 0.57 9.30 16.42
N VAL A 323 0.62 8.55 17.51
CA VAL A 323 1.12 9.03 18.79
C VAL A 323 2.63 9.26 18.71
N PRO A 324 3.17 10.24 19.46
CA PRO A 324 4.60 10.53 19.46
C PRO A 324 5.43 9.27 19.69
N SER A 325 6.41 9.04 18.81
CA SER A 325 7.29 7.88 18.86
C SER A 325 8.73 8.28 18.56
N PRO A 326 9.74 7.73 19.28
CA PRO A 326 11.14 8.10 19.07
C PRO A 326 11.66 7.86 17.63
N ASP A 327 11.10 6.87 16.93
CA ASP A 327 11.48 6.50 15.56
C ASP A 327 10.74 7.32 14.48
N ARG A 328 9.73 8.11 14.86
CA ARG A 328 8.89 8.91 13.94
C ARG A 328 8.63 10.31 14.50
N PRO A 329 9.54 11.27 14.24
CA PRO A 329 9.36 12.66 14.70
C PRO A 329 8.13 13.37 14.12
N THR A 330 7.61 12.87 13.00
CA THR A 330 6.38 13.39 12.36
C THR A 330 5.12 13.01 13.12
N CYS A 331 5.17 12.04 14.05
CA CYS A 331 4.03 11.66 14.88
C CYS A 331 3.80 12.66 16.01
N LYS A 332 2.58 13.20 16.13
CA LYS A 332 2.26 14.28 17.09
C LYS A 332 1.12 13.97 18.04
N GLY A 333 0.20 13.08 17.69
CA GLY A 333 -0.96 12.81 18.53
C GLY A 333 -1.92 11.78 17.94
N PRO A 334 -2.78 11.19 18.79
CA PRO A 334 -3.82 10.27 18.34
C PRO A 334 -4.96 11.02 17.64
N TYR A 335 -5.81 10.27 16.94
CA TYR A 335 -7.11 10.78 16.52
C TYR A 335 -7.96 11.20 17.72
N SER A 336 -8.71 12.30 17.58
CA SER A 336 -9.61 12.80 18.63
C SER A 336 -10.76 11.83 18.93
N ASN A 337 -11.24 11.11 17.92
CA ASN A 337 -12.20 10.03 18.07
C ASN A 337 -11.44 8.68 18.13
N PRO A 338 -11.43 7.97 19.28
CA PRO A 338 -10.73 6.69 19.41
C PRO A 338 -11.33 5.59 18.51
N GLY A 339 -12.59 5.69 18.10
CA GLY A 339 -13.18 4.75 17.14
C GLY A 339 -12.57 4.84 15.74
N VAL A 340 -11.98 5.99 15.36
CA VAL A 340 -11.22 6.12 14.09
C VAL A 340 -9.93 5.33 14.19
N THR A 341 -9.22 5.44 15.32
CA THR A 341 -8.02 4.65 15.62
C THR A 341 -8.32 3.16 15.55
N GLU A 342 -9.41 2.70 16.16
CA GLU A 342 -9.81 1.29 16.14
C GLU A 342 -10.08 0.79 14.72
N THR A 343 -10.90 1.50 13.94
CA THR A 343 -11.19 1.12 12.55
C THR A 343 -9.94 1.08 11.69
N LEU A 344 -9.06 2.08 11.80
CA LEU A 344 -7.80 2.12 11.06
C LEU A 344 -6.86 1.00 11.49
N ALA A 345 -6.78 0.65 12.78
CA ALA A 345 -5.93 -0.44 13.25
C ALA A 345 -6.38 -1.79 12.67
N LEU A 346 -7.68 -2.10 12.76
CA LEU A 346 -8.25 -3.34 12.21
C LEU A 346 -8.08 -3.41 10.69
N TRP A 347 -8.37 -2.31 9.99
CA TRP A 347 -8.29 -2.26 8.55
C TRP A 347 -6.86 -2.29 8.02
N LEU A 348 -5.92 -1.58 8.64
CA LEU A 348 -4.49 -1.67 8.31
C LEU A 348 -3.93 -3.07 8.57
N ARG A 349 -4.38 -3.74 9.64
CA ARG A 349 -3.99 -5.14 9.92
C ARG A 349 -4.50 -6.09 8.84
N TYR A 350 -5.72 -5.87 8.35
CA TYR A 350 -6.26 -6.58 7.20
C TYR A 350 -5.42 -6.28 5.94
N ILE A 351 -5.13 -5.00 5.64
CA ILE A 351 -4.31 -4.60 4.48
C ILE A 351 -2.94 -5.26 4.53
N ALA A 352 -2.28 -5.33 5.68
CA ALA A 352 -0.96 -5.95 5.82
C ALA A 352 -0.93 -7.44 5.47
N CYS A 353 -2.08 -8.11 5.54
CA CYS A 353 -2.21 -9.58 5.49
C CYS A 353 -3.21 -10.02 4.42
N ASP A 354 -4.45 -10.25 4.80
CA ASP A 354 -5.53 -10.77 3.94
C ASP A 354 -5.77 -9.88 2.72
N GLY A 355 -5.64 -8.56 2.89
CA GLY A 355 -5.72 -7.59 1.80
C GLY A 355 -4.62 -7.74 0.74
N GLN A 356 -3.53 -8.46 1.02
CA GLN A 356 -2.45 -8.69 0.04
C GLN A 356 -2.74 -9.86 -0.91
N VAL A 357 -3.67 -10.77 -0.55
CA VAL A 357 -3.88 -12.06 -1.24
C VAL A 357 -4.19 -11.88 -2.73
N ASN A 358 -5.02 -10.89 -3.08
CA ASN A 358 -5.52 -10.69 -4.44
C ASN A 358 -4.77 -9.61 -5.23
N MET A 359 -3.74 -8.98 -4.65
CA MET A 359 -3.08 -7.81 -5.26
C MET A 359 -2.46 -8.11 -6.63
N ALA A 360 -1.85 -9.28 -6.79
CA ALA A 360 -1.29 -9.72 -8.07
C ALA A 360 -2.34 -9.82 -9.19
N LYS A 361 -3.53 -10.34 -8.88
CA LYS A 361 -4.62 -10.49 -9.86
C LYS A 361 -5.02 -9.16 -10.46
N ILE A 362 -5.14 -8.13 -9.62
CA ILE A 362 -5.60 -6.80 -10.03
C ILE A 362 -4.47 -5.86 -10.48
N GLY A 363 -3.23 -6.36 -10.63
CA GLY A 363 -2.11 -5.61 -11.25
C GLY A 363 -1.09 -5.01 -10.30
N TYR A 364 -1.25 -5.20 -8.99
CA TYR A 364 -0.26 -4.81 -8.00
C TYR A 364 0.69 -5.95 -7.66
N SER A 365 1.63 -5.70 -6.75
CA SER A 365 2.44 -6.72 -6.10
C SER A 365 2.23 -6.67 -4.59
N PRO A 366 2.08 -7.83 -3.92
CA PRO A 366 1.91 -7.84 -2.47
C PRO A 366 3.17 -7.36 -1.75
N LEU A 367 2.99 -6.68 -0.62
CA LEU A 367 4.09 -6.14 0.19
C LEU A 367 5.06 -7.25 0.63
N PRO A 368 6.39 -7.02 0.57
CA PRO A 368 7.34 -7.95 1.16
C PRO A 368 7.14 -8.05 2.69
N PRO A 369 7.52 -9.17 3.33
CA PRO A 369 7.17 -9.46 4.72
C PRO A 369 7.55 -8.37 5.71
N ASN A 370 8.70 -7.73 5.50
CA ASN A 370 9.18 -6.64 6.35
C ASN A 370 8.33 -5.36 6.24
N LEU A 371 7.68 -5.10 5.09
CA LEU A 371 6.81 -3.93 4.92
C LEU A 371 5.43 -4.22 5.48
N SER A 372 4.92 -5.45 5.35
CA SER A 372 3.77 -5.90 6.16
C SER A 372 4.06 -5.74 7.65
N GLN A 373 5.26 -6.09 8.11
CA GLN A 373 5.66 -5.88 9.50
C GLN A 373 5.71 -4.39 9.86
N GLU A 374 6.12 -3.51 8.94
CA GLU A 374 6.07 -2.06 9.19
C GLU A 374 4.64 -1.51 9.28
N VAL A 375 3.67 -2.15 8.61
CA VAL A 375 2.25 -1.84 8.84
C VAL A 375 1.85 -2.17 10.28
N ALA A 376 2.24 -3.33 10.80
CA ALA A 376 2.01 -3.68 12.21
C ALA A 376 2.71 -2.71 13.19
N ASN A 377 3.93 -2.26 12.88
CA ASN A 377 4.63 -1.23 13.64
C ASN A 377 3.89 0.13 13.58
N SER A 378 3.30 0.47 12.42
CA SER A 378 2.50 1.67 12.25
C SER A 378 1.20 1.62 13.06
N ILE A 379 0.59 0.44 13.19
CA ILE A 379 -0.56 0.21 14.07
C ILE A 379 -0.16 0.39 15.54
N SER A 380 1.04 -0.05 15.93
CA SER A 380 1.58 0.22 17.26
C SER A 380 1.72 1.72 17.53
N ARG A 381 2.26 2.50 16.58
CA ARG A 381 2.31 3.98 16.68
C ARG A 381 0.96 4.65 16.57
N LEU A 382 -0.04 4.02 15.98
CA LEU A 382 -1.41 4.54 15.89
C LEU A 382 -2.17 4.33 17.22
N THR A 383 -1.97 3.18 17.86
CA THR A 383 -2.76 2.72 19.03
C THR A 383 -2.04 2.89 20.37
N GLY A 384 -0.71 3.02 20.36
CA GLY A 384 0.15 2.94 21.55
C GLY A 384 0.35 1.51 22.08
N GLN A 385 -0.22 0.49 21.42
CA GLN A 385 -0.09 -0.91 21.82
C GLN A 385 1.15 -1.56 21.22
N PRO A 386 1.68 -2.67 21.78
CA PRO A 386 2.79 -3.40 21.17
C PRO A 386 2.48 -3.88 19.76
N ALA A 387 3.47 -3.82 18.86
CA ALA A 387 3.32 -4.31 17.50
C ALA A 387 3.17 -5.85 17.46
N GLU A 388 2.16 -6.34 16.73
CA GLU A 388 2.04 -7.76 16.41
C GLU A 388 3.22 -8.23 15.56
N GLN A 389 3.74 -9.42 15.84
CA GLN A 389 4.76 -10.07 15.01
C GLN A 389 4.06 -10.88 13.92
N LEU A 390 4.19 -10.43 12.66
CA LEU A 390 3.57 -11.08 11.51
C LEU A 390 4.45 -12.19 10.97
N SER A 391 3.80 -13.27 10.54
CA SER A 391 4.42 -14.47 10.00
C SER A 391 3.44 -15.21 9.10
N ALA A 392 3.91 -16.26 8.42
CA ALA A 392 3.02 -17.14 7.66
C ALA A 392 1.95 -17.83 8.53
N ALA A 393 2.10 -17.87 9.86
CA ALA A 393 1.15 -18.52 10.77
C ALA A 393 -0.08 -17.65 11.10
N ASN A 394 0.04 -16.32 11.00
CA ASN A 394 -1.01 -15.36 11.41
C ASN A 394 -1.29 -14.28 10.34
N CYS A 395 -0.64 -14.33 9.19
CA CYS A 395 -0.78 -13.35 8.12
C CYS A 395 -0.91 -14.05 6.78
N ALA A 396 -2.04 -13.84 6.09
CA ALA A 396 -2.33 -14.47 4.80
C ALA A 396 -1.58 -13.85 3.61
N ASN A 397 -0.73 -12.83 3.82
CA ASN A 397 0.04 -12.24 2.73
C ASN A 397 0.95 -13.31 2.09
N PRO A 398 0.81 -13.59 0.78
CA PRO A 398 1.53 -14.65 0.09
C PRO A 398 3.06 -14.50 0.12
N ARG A 399 3.59 -13.28 0.35
CA ARG A 399 5.03 -13.07 0.47
C ARG A 399 5.64 -13.77 1.70
N PHE A 400 4.87 -14.03 2.77
CA PHE A 400 5.36 -14.80 3.92
C PHE A 400 5.57 -16.29 3.59
N SER A 401 4.96 -16.80 2.52
CA SER A 401 5.17 -18.16 2.02
C SER A 401 6.05 -18.20 0.75
N GLY A 402 6.70 -17.07 0.41
CA GLY A 402 7.62 -16.97 -0.74
C GLY A 402 6.94 -16.78 -2.10
N SER A 403 5.61 -16.71 -2.17
CA SER A 403 4.85 -16.48 -3.40
C SER A 403 4.54 -14.98 -3.59
N VAL A 404 4.18 -14.57 -4.80
CA VAL A 404 3.58 -13.23 -5.08
C VAL A 404 2.05 -13.30 -5.25
N GLY A 405 1.45 -14.47 -5.04
CA GLY A 405 0.02 -14.69 -5.25
C GLY A 405 -0.34 -15.06 -6.69
N GLU A 406 -1.58 -15.49 -6.87
CA GLU A 406 -2.11 -15.91 -8.18
C GLU A 406 -2.20 -14.70 -9.14
N GLY A 407 -1.91 -14.92 -10.43
CA GLY A 407 -1.90 -13.86 -11.45
C GLY A 407 -0.65 -12.96 -11.41
N GLY A 408 0.36 -13.33 -10.60
CA GLY A 408 1.57 -12.53 -10.40
C GLY A 408 2.72 -12.83 -11.36
N GLY A 409 2.64 -13.94 -12.11
CA GLY A 409 3.64 -14.30 -13.12
C GLY A 409 3.53 -13.43 -14.37
N SER A 410 4.68 -12.99 -14.86
CA SER A 410 4.82 -12.30 -16.13
C SER A 410 4.74 -13.30 -17.28
N PRO A 411 4.08 -12.97 -18.41
CA PRO A 411 4.29 -13.74 -19.62
C PRO A 411 5.77 -13.65 -20.05
N PRO A 412 6.26 -14.61 -20.86
CA PRO A 412 7.58 -14.52 -21.45
C PRO A 412 7.63 -13.43 -22.54
N ASP A 413 8.81 -12.84 -22.75
CA ASP A 413 9.02 -11.89 -23.85
C ASP A 413 8.80 -12.60 -25.19
N PRO A 414 7.83 -12.16 -26.02
CA PRO A 414 7.56 -12.79 -27.31
C PRO A 414 8.73 -12.67 -28.31
N LEU A 415 9.66 -11.75 -28.05
CA LEU A 415 10.86 -11.59 -28.86
C LEU A 415 12.05 -12.36 -28.28
N ALA A 416 11.99 -12.98 -27.11
CA ALA A 416 13.14 -13.71 -26.56
C ALA A 416 13.72 -14.73 -27.58
N GLY A 417 15.02 -14.63 -27.89
CA GLY A 417 15.72 -15.53 -28.81
C GLY A 417 15.52 -15.31 -30.31
N ILE A 418 14.60 -14.45 -30.75
CA ILE A 418 14.50 -14.05 -32.17
C ILE A 418 15.69 -13.10 -32.50
N THR A 419 16.29 -13.19 -33.69
CA THR A 419 17.44 -12.34 -34.05
C THR A 419 17.18 -11.43 -35.25
N SER A 420 16.15 -11.69 -36.05
CA SER A 420 15.64 -10.79 -37.08
C SER A 420 14.16 -11.06 -37.40
N ILE A 421 13.42 -10.06 -37.88
CA ILE A 421 11.99 -10.20 -38.27
C ILE A 421 11.79 -11.15 -39.47
N GLY A 422 12.87 -11.48 -40.21
CA GLY A 422 12.84 -12.47 -41.30
C GLY A 422 12.36 -13.86 -40.88
N ASP A 423 12.40 -14.16 -39.57
CA ASP A 423 12.00 -15.45 -39.00
C ASP A 423 10.52 -15.49 -38.55
N VAL A 424 9.77 -14.38 -38.63
CA VAL A 424 8.40 -14.24 -38.07
C VAL A 424 7.31 -14.18 -39.16
N ALA A 425 7.61 -14.67 -40.37
CA ALA A 425 6.64 -14.80 -41.47
C ALA A 425 5.72 -16.02 -41.28
N GLY A 426 5.00 -16.06 -40.17
CA GLY A 426 3.98 -17.06 -39.86
C GLY A 426 3.18 -16.55 -38.68
N GLY A 427 1.96 -16.07 -38.93
CA GLY A 427 1.15 -15.35 -37.96
C GLY A 427 1.10 -16.02 -36.59
N ILE A 428 1.23 -15.20 -35.53
CA ILE A 428 0.96 -15.62 -34.16
C ILE A 428 -0.56 -15.78 -34.03
N GLY A 429 -1.07 -16.90 -34.55
CA GLY A 429 -2.39 -17.44 -34.26
C GLY A 429 -2.36 -18.09 -32.88
N ALA A 430 -3.42 -17.86 -32.12
CA ALA A 430 -3.65 -18.44 -30.81
C ALA A 430 -3.41 -19.96 -30.76
N THR A 431 -2.62 -20.41 -29.78
CA THR A 431 -2.63 -21.79 -29.22
C THR A 431 -2.23 -21.68 -27.73
N THR A 432 -3.17 -21.86 -26.79
CA THR A 432 -3.55 -23.08 -26.03
C THR A 432 -2.49 -23.60 -25.05
N ASP A 433 -2.96 -23.73 -23.80
CA ASP A 433 -2.39 -24.33 -22.60
C ASP A 433 -1.24 -25.33 -22.76
N ALA A 434 -0.18 -25.14 -21.96
CA ALA A 434 0.73 -26.20 -21.57
C ALA A 434 1.07 -26.08 -20.08
N ALA A 435 0.65 -27.11 -19.33
CA ALA A 435 0.88 -27.27 -17.91
C ALA A 435 2.31 -27.74 -17.60
N GLY A 436 2.90 -27.17 -16.53
CA GLY A 436 3.66 -27.87 -15.49
C GLY A 436 5.06 -28.41 -15.79
N ALA A 437 6.06 -27.84 -15.12
CA ALA A 437 7.10 -28.62 -14.40
C ALA A 437 7.76 -27.73 -13.34
N GLY A 438 7.64 -28.14 -12.07
CA GLY A 438 8.27 -27.47 -10.93
C GLY A 438 9.75 -27.80 -10.79
N ALA A 439 10.49 -26.87 -10.20
CA ALA A 439 11.81 -27.12 -9.62
C ALA A 439 11.92 -26.41 -8.27
N ALA A 440 12.19 -27.21 -7.24
CA ALA A 440 12.39 -26.80 -5.85
C ALA A 440 13.87 -26.85 -5.48
N GLY A 441 14.28 -26.01 -4.51
CA GLY A 441 15.55 -26.07 -3.78
C GLY A 441 16.38 -24.78 -3.91
N ALA A 442 16.98 -24.19 -2.88
CA ALA A 442 17.17 -24.61 -1.50
C ALA A 442 17.41 -23.39 -0.59
N ALA A 443 16.97 -23.49 0.65
CA ALA A 443 17.27 -22.56 1.74
C ALA A 443 18.67 -22.80 2.32
N GLY A 444 19.34 -21.73 2.74
CA GLY A 444 20.63 -21.76 3.43
C GLY A 444 20.75 -20.59 4.41
N ALA A 445 21.22 -20.89 5.62
CA ALA A 445 20.95 -20.22 6.88
C ALA A 445 21.69 -18.91 7.21
N THR A 446 21.16 -18.28 8.25
CA THR A 446 21.48 -17.02 8.95
C THR A 446 22.86 -16.92 9.60
N LYS A 447 23.35 -15.67 9.73
CA LYS A 447 24.13 -15.19 10.88
C LYS A 447 23.63 -13.82 11.34
N SER A 448 23.47 -13.68 12.65
CA SER A 448 22.92 -12.54 13.39
C SER A 448 24.01 -11.55 13.81
N ALA A 449 23.71 -10.24 13.76
CA ALA A 449 24.30 -9.19 14.60
C ALA A 449 23.42 -7.93 14.52
N GLY A 450 23.18 -7.28 15.67
CA GLY A 450 22.08 -6.33 15.87
C GLY A 450 22.38 -4.85 15.64
N GLY A 451 21.35 -4.06 15.97
CA GLY A 451 21.44 -2.62 16.25
C GLY A 451 20.95 -1.70 15.14
N GLY A 452 20.02 -0.80 15.50
CA GLY A 452 19.35 0.20 14.66
C GLY A 452 20.11 0.66 13.43
N SER A 453 19.53 0.39 12.26
CA SER A 453 20.06 0.79 10.96
C SER A 453 19.02 1.58 10.19
N THR A 454 19.47 2.62 9.48
CA THR A 454 18.72 3.40 8.48
C THR A 454 18.42 2.61 7.19
N ASP A 455 18.70 1.30 7.18
CA ASP A 455 18.39 0.34 6.11
C ASP A 455 17.30 -0.61 6.59
N TRP A 456 16.07 -0.39 6.12
CA TRP A 456 14.89 -1.17 6.50
C TRP A 456 15.01 -2.67 6.18
N ARG A 457 15.90 -3.05 5.24
CA ARG A 457 16.21 -4.45 4.90
C ARG A 457 16.88 -5.20 6.06
N LYS A 458 17.38 -4.48 7.07
CA LYS A 458 18.07 -5.01 8.25
C LYS A 458 17.35 -4.73 9.57
N ALA A 459 16.09 -4.29 9.52
CA ALA A 459 15.31 -4.07 10.73
C ALA A 459 15.05 -5.41 11.43
N THR A 460 15.84 -5.71 12.47
CA THR A 460 15.51 -6.77 13.42
C THR A 460 14.32 -6.31 14.26
N PRO A 461 13.29 -7.16 14.44
CA PRO A 461 12.17 -6.85 15.33
C PRO A 461 12.69 -6.45 16.71
N VAL A 462 12.25 -5.31 17.21
CA VAL A 462 12.53 -4.93 18.60
C VAL A 462 11.62 -5.79 19.47
N ALA A 463 12.14 -6.91 19.96
CA ALA A 463 11.50 -7.63 21.05
C ALA A 463 11.50 -6.71 22.28
N TYR A 464 10.31 -6.31 22.72
CA TYR A 464 10.14 -5.57 23.97
C TYR A 464 10.51 -6.49 25.14
N THR A 465 11.62 -6.19 25.83
CA THR A 465 12.06 -6.85 27.07
C THR A 465 11.60 -6.08 28.32
N GLY A 466 10.35 -5.57 28.31
CA GLY A 466 9.72 -5.13 29.55
C GLY A 466 9.25 -6.32 30.38
N PRO A 467 8.97 -6.11 31.69
CA PRO A 467 8.66 -7.19 32.61
C PRO A 467 7.45 -8.00 32.09
N SER A 468 7.66 -9.30 31.93
CA SER A 468 6.64 -10.26 31.55
C SER A 468 5.43 -10.13 32.48
N ILE A 469 4.29 -9.69 31.94
CA ILE A 469 3.01 -9.84 32.61
C ILE A 469 2.68 -11.34 32.56
N PRO A 470 2.37 -11.99 33.70
CA PRO A 470 2.02 -13.41 33.70
C PRO A 470 0.77 -13.62 32.84
N THR A 471 0.89 -14.44 31.80
CA THR A 471 -0.23 -14.89 30.98
C THR A 471 -1.25 -15.62 31.86
N SER A 472 -2.49 -15.15 31.82
CA SER A 472 -3.62 -15.62 32.60
C SER A 472 -3.96 -17.08 32.28
N ASN A 473 -3.40 -18.02 33.07
CA ASN A 473 -3.96 -19.36 33.28
C ASN A 473 -4.36 -19.59 34.75
N SER A 474 -4.43 -18.54 35.57
CA SER A 474 -4.72 -18.62 37.00
C SER A 474 -6.20 -18.44 37.36
N LEU A 475 -7.05 -18.03 36.42
CA LEU A 475 -8.48 -17.79 36.68
C LEU A 475 -9.35 -19.06 36.56
N ALA A 476 -8.86 -20.12 35.91
CA ALA A 476 -9.57 -21.39 35.79
C ALA A 476 -9.50 -22.27 37.06
N LEU A 477 -8.59 -21.98 38.00
CA LEU A 477 -8.44 -22.77 39.23
C LEU A 477 -9.23 -22.22 40.43
N VAL A 478 -9.73 -20.98 40.36
CA VAL A 478 -10.44 -20.34 41.49
C VAL A 478 -11.95 -20.61 41.46
N LEU A 479 -12.51 -20.96 40.30
CA LEU A 479 -13.94 -21.25 40.14
C LEU A 479 -14.36 -22.70 40.48
N LEU A 480 -13.40 -23.62 40.66
CA LEU A 480 -13.68 -25.02 41.02
C LEU A 480 -13.72 -25.31 42.53
N LEU A 481 -13.45 -24.32 43.39
CA LEU A 481 -13.48 -24.49 44.85
C LEU A 481 -14.77 -23.99 45.54
N PHE A 482 -15.73 -23.43 44.79
CA PHE A 482 -16.95 -22.86 45.38
C PHE A 482 -18.22 -23.75 45.31
N VAL A 483 -18.11 -25.01 44.86
CA VAL A 483 -19.28 -25.91 44.71
C VAL A 483 -19.37 -27.01 45.78
N MET A 484 -18.52 -27.01 46.83
CA MET A 484 -18.51 -28.12 47.80
C MET A 484 -18.57 -27.76 49.30
N VAL A 485 -19.25 -26.69 49.73
CA VAL A 485 -19.63 -26.58 51.17
C VAL A 485 -20.91 -25.76 51.37
N ILE A 486 -22.11 -26.35 51.20
CA ILE A 486 -23.29 -26.13 52.09
C ILE A 486 -24.15 -27.40 52.07
N PRO A 487 -24.23 -28.14 53.19
CA PRO A 487 -25.55 -28.42 53.73
C PRO A 487 -25.63 -28.13 55.24
N LEU A 488 -26.87 -28.02 55.72
CA LEU A 488 -27.35 -28.01 57.11
C LEU A 488 -27.63 -26.63 57.72
N GLY A 489 -28.92 -26.29 57.82
CA GLY A 489 -29.35 -25.16 58.66
C GLY A 489 -30.78 -24.66 58.52
N PHE A 490 -31.73 -25.39 57.92
CA PHE A 490 -33.15 -25.02 58.00
C PHE A 490 -34.01 -26.20 58.47
N GLY A 491 -33.99 -26.38 59.77
CA GLY A 491 -34.98 -27.15 60.52
C GLY A 491 -35.09 -26.55 61.91
N ILE A 492 -36.32 -26.45 62.42
CA ILE A 492 -36.69 -26.08 63.79
C ILE A 492 -36.80 -24.56 64.06
N PHE A 493 -37.96 -23.97 63.75
CA PHE A 493 -38.96 -23.57 64.77
C PHE A 493 -40.18 -22.92 64.09
N ARG A 494 -41.25 -23.71 64.00
CA ARG A 494 -42.64 -23.27 63.83
C ARG A 494 -43.34 -23.56 65.16
N SER A 495 -44.18 -22.64 65.66
CA SER A 495 -45.02 -22.67 66.89
C SER A 495 -44.60 -21.55 67.84
N ARG A 496 -45.42 -20.61 68.34
CA ARG A 496 -46.88 -20.47 68.60
C ARG A 496 -47.12 -18.95 68.82
N LYS A 497 -48.11 -18.31 68.19
CA LYS A 497 -49.53 -18.17 68.59
C LYS A 497 -49.83 -16.91 69.45
N LYS A 498 -50.58 -15.99 68.81
CA LYS A 498 -51.70 -15.12 69.28
C LYS A 498 -51.49 -13.96 70.28
N SER A 499 -52.37 -12.97 70.04
CA SER A 499 -52.88 -11.83 70.83
C SER A 499 -51.93 -10.64 71.02
N GLY A 500 -52.33 -9.39 70.85
CA GLY A 500 -53.63 -8.79 70.55
C GLY A 500 -53.52 -7.26 70.44
N ALA A 501 -54.70 -6.61 70.36
CA ALA A 501 -55.00 -5.20 70.06
C ALA A 501 -55.06 -4.87 68.57
#